data_AF-A0A3P5W9U2-F1
#
_entry.id   AF-A0A3P5W9U2-F1
#
_cell.length_a   1.000
_cell.length_b   1.000
_cell.length_c   1.000
_cell.angle_alpha   90.00
_cell.angle_beta   90.00
_cell.angle_gamma   90.00
#
_symmetry.space_group_name_H-M   'P 1'
#
loop_
_entity.id
_entity.type
_entity.pdbx_description
1 polymer ?
#
loop_
_entity_poly.entity_id
_entity_poly.type
_entity_poly.pdbx_seq_one_letter_code
_entity_poly.pdbx_strand_id
1 'polypeptide(L)'
;MRKKFLTPILVLLLASCAAPSDSTDYPSIASADDRWGVGVTDPVFVSLAECEDDPSVESAVQSADMPSSRLGFRLKAGASETDAVRIADCVAPLLSNGELAIVSPDA
;
A
#
# COMPACT_ATOMS: atom_id res chain seq x y z
N MET A 1 58.05 14.91 -17.15
CA MET A 1 56.64 15.32 -17.31
C MET A 1 55.75 14.17 -16.89
N ARG A 2 55.11 14.23 -15.70
CA ARG A 2 54.27 13.14 -15.15
C ARG A 2 52.80 13.45 -15.45
N LYS A 3 52.15 12.63 -16.28
CA LYS A 3 50.73 12.73 -16.63
C LYS A 3 49.89 12.22 -15.44
N LYS A 4 49.10 13.11 -14.85
CA LYS A 4 48.10 12.79 -13.83
C LYS A 4 46.86 12.23 -14.53
N PHE A 5 46.62 10.93 -14.40
CA PHE A 5 45.34 10.33 -14.77
C PHE A 5 44.39 10.47 -13.58
N LEU A 6 43.37 11.30 -13.73
CA LEU A 6 42.24 11.42 -12.82
C LEU A 6 41.18 10.40 -13.24
N THR A 7 41.02 9.34 -12.47
CA THR A 7 39.96 8.34 -12.62
C THR A 7 38.67 8.91 -12.01
N PRO A 8 37.55 8.98 -12.74
CA PRO A 8 36.28 9.36 -12.15
C PRO A 8 35.77 8.17 -11.32
N ILE A 9 35.60 8.39 -10.01
CA ILE A 9 34.94 7.44 -9.11
C ILE A 9 33.45 7.50 -9.42
N LEU A 10 32.97 6.45 -10.07
CA LEU A 10 31.55 6.21 -10.37
C LEU A 10 30.85 5.85 -9.06
N VAL A 11 30.04 6.78 -8.55
CA VAL A 11 29.20 6.57 -7.35
C VAL A 11 27.96 5.78 -7.78
N LEU A 12 27.99 4.46 -7.59
CA LEU A 12 26.82 3.59 -7.67
C LEU A 12 26.09 3.62 -6.33
N LEU A 13 25.18 4.57 -6.16
CA LEU A 13 24.18 4.57 -5.10
C LEU A 13 22.84 4.13 -5.69
N LEU A 14 22.05 3.41 -4.88
CA LEU A 14 20.64 2.99 -5.06
C LEU A 14 20.43 1.49 -5.33
N ALA A 15 20.73 0.68 -4.30
CA ALA A 15 19.95 -0.52 -4.03
C ALA A 15 19.39 -0.39 -2.60
N SER A 16 18.37 0.45 -2.42
CA SER A 16 17.51 0.36 -1.25
C SER A 16 16.57 -0.83 -1.49
N CYS A 17 17.03 -2.03 -1.13
CA CYS A 17 16.15 -3.16 -0.92
C CYS A 17 15.33 -2.81 0.33
N ALA A 18 14.11 -2.31 0.13
CA ALA A 18 13.10 -2.32 1.19
C ALA A 18 13.02 -3.78 1.69
N ALA A 19 13.26 -3.97 2.98
CA ALA A 19 13.11 -5.29 3.61
C ALA A 19 11.66 -5.76 3.42
N PRO A 20 11.42 -7.06 3.16
CA PRO A 20 10.08 -7.59 3.23
C PRO A 20 9.60 -7.44 4.68
N SER A 21 8.62 -6.57 4.90
CA SER A 21 7.89 -6.52 6.16
C SER A 21 7.33 -7.92 6.41
N ASP A 22 7.46 -8.42 7.64
CA ASP A 22 6.82 -9.66 8.08
C ASP A 22 5.37 -9.65 7.60
N SER A 23 5.02 -10.61 6.75
CA SER A 23 3.71 -10.70 6.12
C SER A 23 2.64 -10.78 7.21
N THR A 24 2.00 -9.65 7.47
CA THR A 24 0.87 -9.59 8.39
C THR A 24 -0.27 -10.33 7.70
N ASP A 25 -0.77 -11.37 8.36
CA ASP A 25 -1.83 -12.20 7.80
C ASP A 25 -3.16 -11.45 7.94
N TYR A 26 -3.55 -10.73 6.88
CA TYR A 26 -4.79 -9.96 6.87
C TYR A 26 -5.97 -10.87 6.52
N PRO A 27 -7.12 -10.75 7.21
CA PRO A 27 -8.31 -11.47 6.80
C PRO A 27 -8.70 -11.08 5.37
N SER A 28 -9.03 -12.09 4.55
CA SER A 28 -9.48 -11.88 3.18
C SER A 28 -11.00 -12.08 3.08
N ILE A 29 -11.68 -11.14 2.43
CA ILE A 29 -13.12 -11.12 2.24
C ILE A 29 -13.40 -11.11 0.73
N ALA A 30 -14.16 -12.10 0.27
CA ALA A 30 -14.59 -12.16 -1.12
C ALA A 30 -15.62 -11.07 -1.44
N SER A 31 -15.52 -10.49 -2.63
CA SER A 31 -16.36 -9.39 -3.10
C SER A 31 -16.81 -9.65 -4.52
N ALA A 32 -18.02 -9.21 -4.85
CA ALA A 32 -18.56 -9.25 -6.21
C ALA A 32 -17.81 -8.33 -7.19
N ASP A 33 -16.83 -7.58 -6.70
CA ASP A 33 -15.91 -6.80 -7.51
C ASP A 33 -14.89 -7.71 -8.21
N ASP A 34 -14.52 -7.42 -9.45
CA ASP A 34 -13.47 -8.15 -10.18
C ASP A 34 -12.05 -7.69 -9.80
N ARG A 35 -11.94 -6.78 -8.83
CA ARG A 35 -10.68 -6.16 -8.42
C ARG A 35 -10.37 -6.39 -6.95
N TRP A 36 -9.07 -6.50 -6.68
CA TRP A 36 -8.54 -6.48 -5.34
C TRP A 36 -8.76 -5.11 -4.67
N GLY A 37 -8.82 -5.12 -3.35
CA GLY A 37 -8.88 -3.91 -2.55
C GLY A 37 -8.44 -4.12 -1.11
N VAL A 38 -8.45 -3.03 -0.35
CA VAL A 38 -8.20 -3.02 1.09
C VAL A 38 -9.34 -2.26 1.76
N GLY A 39 -9.97 -2.88 2.76
CA GLY A 39 -11.03 -2.26 3.55
C GLY A 39 -10.57 -2.03 4.99
N VAL A 40 -11.01 -0.92 5.58
CA VAL A 40 -10.85 -0.66 7.02
C VAL A 40 -12.20 -0.32 7.62
N THR A 41 -12.58 -1.02 8.69
CA THR A 41 -13.78 -0.73 9.49
C THR A 41 -13.41 0.17 10.67
N ASP A 42 -14.27 1.15 10.96
CA ASP A 42 -14.09 2.16 12.00
C ASP A 42 -12.69 2.83 12.01
N PRO A 43 -12.21 3.32 10.86
CA PRO A 43 -10.85 3.83 10.72
C PRO A 43 -10.61 5.10 11.53
N VAL A 44 -9.47 5.15 12.23
CA VAL A 44 -8.93 6.38 12.84
C VAL A 44 -7.48 6.54 12.40
N PHE A 45 -7.17 7.64 11.72
CA PHE A 45 -5.84 7.95 11.22
C PHE A 45 -5.67 9.47 11.07
N VAL A 46 -4.42 9.92 10.88
CA VAL A 46 -4.11 11.34 10.62
C VAL A 46 -4.04 11.62 9.13
N SER A 47 -3.34 10.75 8.37
CA SER A 47 -3.19 10.86 6.92
C SER A 47 -2.84 9.49 6.35
N LEU A 48 -3.30 9.22 5.12
CA LEU A 48 -2.97 8.02 4.33
C LEU A 48 -2.43 8.37 2.94
N ALA A 49 -2.07 9.64 2.70
CA ALA A 49 -1.67 10.14 1.38
C ALA A 49 -0.56 9.30 0.73
N GLU A 50 0.42 8.82 1.50
CA GLU A 50 1.51 7.98 0.98
C GLU A 50 1.02 6.63 0.44
N CYS A 51 -0.05 6.06 1.03
CA CYS A 51 -0.65 4.82 0.56
C CYS A 51 -1.65 5.05 -0.58
N GLU A 52 -2.29 6.22 -0.61
CA GLU A 52 -3.20 6.62 -1.70
C GLU A 52 -2.45 6.86 -3.01
N ASP A 53 -1.21 7.35 -2.94
CA ASP A 53 -0.34 7.63 -4.09
C ASP A 53 0.30 6.37 -4.71
N ASP A 54 -0.03 5.19 -4.18
CA ASP A 54 0.53 3.94 -4.68
C ASP A 54 0.15 3.69 -6.15
N PRO A 55 1.08 3.24 -7.01
CA PRO A 55 0.79 2.99 -8.41
C PRO A 55 -0.28 1.93 -8.65
N SER A 56 -0.56 1.03 -7.72
CA SER A 56 -1.63 0.04 -7.84
C SER A 56 -3.00 0.55 -7.42
N VAL A 57 -3.09 1.66 -6.68
CA VAL A 57 -4.35 2.26 -6.24
C VAL A 57 -5.03 3.01 -7.38
N GLU A 58 -6.32 2.73 -7.60
CA GLU A 58 -7.17 3.49 -8.49
C GLU A 58 -7.90 4.60 -7.74
N SER A 59 -8.44 4.29 -6.56
CA SER A 59 -9.18 5.25 -5.74
C SER A 59 -9.18 4.84 -4.28
N ALA A 60 -9.16 5.83 -3.38
CA ALA A 60 -9.48 5.67 -1.97
C ALA A 60 -10.80 6.40 -1.66
N VAL A 61 -11.69 5.74 -0.93
CA VAL A 61 -13.01 6.27 -0.58
C VAL A 61 -13.26 6.07 0.91
N GLN A 62 -13.65 7.15 1.58
CA GLN A 62 -14.07 7.15 2.97
C GLN A 62 -15.58 7.40 3.06
N SER A 63 -16.24 6.76 4.02
CA SER A 63 -17.64 7.02 4.32
C SER A 63 -17.83 8.43 4.92
N ALA A 64 -18.95 9.08 4.57
CA ALA A 64 -19.20 10.48 4.91
C ALA A 64 -19.81 10.70 6.31
N ASP A 65 -19.98 9.64 7.11
CA ASP A 65 -20.37 9.72 8.52
C ASP A 65 -19.23 10.22 9.42
N MET A 66 -19.57 10.68 10.63
CA MET A 66 -18.61 11.24 11.59
C MET A 66 -18.74 10.58 12.97
N PRO A 67 -17.72 9.84 13.46
CA PRO A 67 -16.53 9.42 12.70
C PRO A 67 -16.90 8.50 11.54
N SER A 68 -16.02 8.39 10.54
CA SER A 68 -16.24 7.49 9.40
C SER A 68 -16.25 6.04 9.87
N SER A 69 -17.25 5.27 9.46
CA SER A 69 -17.34 3.83 9.74
C SER A 69 -16.55 2.97 8.75
N ARG A 70 -16.21 3.49 7.56
CA ARG A 70 -15.52 2.73 6.53
C ARG A 70 -14.51 3.55 5.74
N LEU A 71 -13.43 2.89 5.37
CA LEU A 71 -12.46 3.33 4.38
C LEU A 71 -12.20 2.16 3.42
N GLY A 72 -12.07 2.46 2.13
CA GLY A 72 -11.77 1.47 1.11
C GLY A 72 -10.74 1.99 0.10
N PHE A 73 -9.71 1.19 -0.15
CA PHE A 73 -8.80 1.35 -1.27
C PHE A 73 -9.20 0.36 -2.34
N ARG A 74 -9.52 0.88 -3.53
CA ARG A 74 -9.77 0.08 -4.71
C ARG A 74 -8.52 0.07 -5.58
N LEU A 75 -8.07 -1.12 -5.96
CA LEU A 75 -6.91 -1.28 -6.82
C LEU A 75 -7.31 -1.24 -8.30
N LYS A 76 -6.33 -0.93 -9.15
CA LYS A 76 -6.47 -0.94 -10.61
C LYS A 76 -6.75 -2.36 -11.12
N ALA A 77 -7.42 -2.44 -12.27
CA ALA A 77 -7.58 -3.71 -12.96
C ALA A 77 -6.21 -4.33 -13.27
N GLY A 78 -6.06 -5.64 -13.02
CA GLY A 78 -4.79 -6.36 -13.17
C GLY A 78 -3.82 -6.22 -12.00
N ALA A 79 -4.16 -5.46 -10.95
CA ALA A 79 -3.46 -5.52 -9.67
C ALA A 79 -3.60 -6.91 -9.05
N SER A 80 -2.60 -7.31 -8.27
CA SER A 80 -2.48 -8.64 -7.67
C SER A 80 -2.81 -8.65 -6.18
N GLU A 81 -2.93 -9.84 -5.61
CA GLU A 81 -2.98 -10.02 -4.14
C GLU A 81 -1.76 -9.38 -3.46
N THR A 82 -0.56 -9.51 -4.05
CA THR A 82 0.66 -8.90 -3.52
C THR A 82 0.56 -7.37 -3.47
N ASP A 83 -0.14 -6.75 -4.43
CA ASP A 83 -0.41 -5.31 -4.37
C ASP A 83 -1.35 -4.95 -3.24
N ALA A 84 -2.40 -5.76 -3.01
CA ALA A 84 -3.32 -5.56 -1.88
C ALA A 84 -2.63 -5.69 -0.53
N VAL A 85 -1.79 -6.72 -0.35
CA VAL A 85 -0.97 -6.90 0.86
C VAL A 85 -0.03 -5.70 1.06
N ARG A 86 0.60 -5.22 -0.01
CA ARG A 86 1.51 -4.06 0.06
C ARG A 86 0.78 -2.77 0.48
N ILE A 87 -0.44 -2.53 0.00
CA ILE A 87 -1.27 -1.42 0.48
C ILE A 87 -1.68 -1.64 1.94
N ALA A 88 -2.09 -2.84 2.30
CA ALA A 88 -2.46 -3.18 3.68
C ALA A 88 -1.30 -2.91 4.64
N ASP A 89 -0.09 -3.33 4.29
CA ASP A 89 1.15 -3.07 5.04
C ASP A 89 1.50 -1.57 5.11
N CYS A 90 1.15 -0.79 4.09
CA CYS A 90 1.29 0.66 4.13
C CYS A 90 0.30 1.31 5.11
N VAL A 91 -0.97 0.87 5.09
CA VAL A 91 -2.05 1.46 5.87
C VAL A 91 -1.99 1.06 7.35
N ALA A 92 -1.70 -0.20 7.65
CA ALA A 92 -1.70 -0.76 9.01
C ALA A 92 -0.93 0.09 10.05
N PRO A 93 0.33 0.54 9.82
CA PRO A 93 1.07 1.33 10.80
C PRO A 93 0.55 2.77 10.96
N LEU A 94 -0.28 3.27 10.02
CA LEU A 94 -0.85 4.62 10.05
C LEU A 94 -2.20 4.69 10.76
N LEU A 95 -2.82 3.53 11.02
CA LEU A 95 -4.05 3.43 11.78
C LEU A 95 -3.76 3.58 13.28
N SER A 96 -4.46 4.51 13.92
CA SER A 96 -4.58 4.57 15.38
C SER A 96 -5.69 3.66 15.91
N ASN A 97 -6.68 3.33 15.07
CA ASN A 97 -7.72 2.35 15.32
C ASN A 97 -8.35 1.87 14.00
N GLY A 98 -9.02 0.73 14.04
CA GLY A 98 -9.78 0.15 12.94
C GLY A 98 -9.35 -1.28 12.62
N GLU A 99 -10.22 -2.02 11.96
CA GLU A 99 -9.96 -3.39 11.52
C GLU A 99 -9.72 -3.43 10.02
N LEU A 100 -8.52 -3.88 9.62
CA LEU A 100 -8.11 -3.95 8.22
C LEU A 100 -8.37 -5.35 7.66
N ALA A 101 -8.87 -5.42 6.43
CA ALA A 101 -9.07 -6.64 5.67
C ALA A 101 -8.67 -6.46 4.20
N ILE A 102 -8.19 -7.52 3.58
CA ILE A 102 -8.03 -7.60 2.12
C ILE A 102 -9.38 -7.96 1.52
N VAL A 103 -9.74 -7.26 0.43
CA VAL A 103 -10.92 -7.57 -0.37
C VAL A 103 -10.44 -8.30 -1.63
N SER A 104 -10.82 -9.55 -1.78
CA SER A 104 -10.48 -10.37 -2.93
C SER A 104 -11.62 -10.39 -3.95
N PRO A 105 -11.32 -10.44 -5.25
CA PRO A 105 -12.36 -10.65 -6.25
C PRO A 105 -12.99 -12.04 -6.10
N ASP A 106 -14.29 -12.14 -6.38
CA ASP A 106 -14.99 -13.42 -6.49
C ASP A 106 -14.39 -14.23 -7.66
N ALA A 107 -14.11 -15.51 -7.40
CA ALA A 107 -13.48 -16.45 -8.34
C ALA A 107 -14.41 -16.89 -9.48
#